data_AF-A0AAJ5RZI7-F1
#
_entry.id   AF-A0AAJ5RZI7-F1
#
_cell.length_a   1.000
_cell.length_b   1.000
_cell.length_c   1.000
_cell.angle_alpha   90.00
_cell.angle_beta   90.00
_cell.angle_gamma   90.00
#
_symmetry.space_group_name_H-M   'P 1'
#
loop_
_entity.id
_entity.type
_entity.pdbx_description
1 polymer ?
#
loop_
_entity_poly.entity_id
_entity_poly.type
_entity_poly.pdbx_seq_one_letter_code
_entity_poly.pdbx_strand_id
1 'polypeptide(L)'
;MKCQELANIIGGVVITATPVCVVQRLRDIKATILGRTTRSPLALPFALSFEGIGANTLNLGESVVLQEEINPFLTELRKRGLTVTAVHNHWLFDNPRLMYMHWENVGNPTQFAKNSFDAAVAAGLFKKGK
;
A
#
# COMPACT_ATOMS: atom_id res chain seq x y z
N MET A 1 2.27 17.91 -10.45
CA MET A 1 2.98 16.72 -9.94
C MET A 1 2.71 15.57 -10.87
N LYS A 2 3.72 14.85 -11.34
CA LYS A 2 3.53 13.78 -12.32
C LYS A 2 3.28 12.47 -11.59
N CYS A 3 2.22 11.73 -11.94
CA CYS A 3 1.87 10.45 -11.31
C CYS A 3 3.06 9.46 -11.28
N GLN A 4 3.93 9.51 -12.30
CA GLN A 4 5.16 8.74 -12.35
C GLN A 4 6.16 9.06 -11.22
N GLU A 5 6.26 10.32 -10.78
CA GLU A 5 7.13 10.70 -9.65
C GLU A 5 6.68 10.01 -8.36
N LEU A 6 5.37 9.88 -8.15
CA LEU A 6 4.80 9.18 -7.01
C LEU A 6 5.04 7.67 -7.08
N ALA A 7 4.92 7.08 -8.27
CA ALA A 7 5.24 5.66 -8.49
C ALA A 7 6.71 5.37 -8.16
N ASN A 8 7.62 6.27 -8.55
CA ASN A 8 9.05 6.12 -8.29
C ASN A 8 9.37 6.11 -6.79
N ILE A 9 8.65 6.86 -5.95
CA ILE A 9 8.87 6.90 -4.49
C ILE A 9 8.73 5.52 -3.86
N ILE A 10 7.74 4.76 -4.32
CA ILE A 10 7.47 3.42 -3.78
C ILE A 10 8.24 2.33 -4.53
N GLY A 11 9.00 2.68 -5.58
CA GLY A 11 9.61 1.73 -6.52
C GLY A 11 8.57 0.91 -7.29
N GLY A 12 7.44 1.53 -7.62
CA GLY A 12 6.30 0.90 -8.27
C GLY A 12 6.06 1.43 -9.69
N VAL A 13 4.85 1.21 -10.18
CA VAL A 13 4.39 1.63 -11.50
C VAL A 13 3.10 2.46 -11.38
N VAL A 14 2.80 3.25 -12.41
CA VAL A 14 1.49 3.91 -12.56
C VAL A 14 0.50 2.87 -13.08
N ILE A 15 -0.61 2.69 -12.37
CA ILE A 15 -1.72 1.82 -12.78
C ILE A 15 -2.74 2.61 -13.60
N THR A 16 -3.07 3.82 -13.14
CA THR A 16 -3.81 4.80 -13.92
C THR A 16 -3.36 6.21 -13.55
N ALA A 17 -3.36 7.11 -14.53
CA ALA A 17 -3.09 8.53 -14.32
C ALA A 17 -4.36 9.39 -14.40
N THR A 18 -5.45 8.86 -14.96
CA THR A 18 -6.73 9.55 -15.17
C THR A 18 -7.91 8.57 -14.99
N PRO A 19 -9.01 8.96 -14.34
CA PRO A 19 -9.29 10.28 -13.74
C PRO A 19 -8.55 10.54 -12.41
N VAL A 20 -8.02 9.50 -11.77
CA VAL A 20 -7.29 9.57 -10.50
C VAL A 20 -5.90 8.96 -10.69
N CYS A 21 -4.87 9.55 -10.08
CA CYS A 21 -3.54 8.94 -10.08
C CYS A 21 -3.51 7.78 -9.10
N VAL A 22 -3.23 6.57 -9.60
CA VAL A 22 -3.06 5.35 -8.80
C VAL A 22 -1.71 4.74 -9.14
N VAL A 23 -0.90 4.51 -8.12
CA VAL A 23 0.42 3.89 -8.24
C VAL A 23 0.49 2.65 -7.38
N GLN A 24 1.24 1.65 -7.83
CA GLN A 24 1.28 0.37 -7.16
C GLN A 24 2.66 -0.27 -7.23
N ARG A 25 3.03 -0.93 -6.15
CA ARG A 25 4.10 -1.92 -6.10
C ARG A 25 3.55 -3.23 -5.57
N LEU A 26 3.97 -4.36 -6.13
CA LEU A 26 3.52 -5.66 -5.64
C LEU A 26 4.34 -6.09 -4.42
N ARG A 27 3.64 -6.67 -3.45
CA ARG A 27 4.22 -7.36 -2.30
C ARG A 27 4.77 -8.71 -2.75
N ASP A 28 5.94 -9.10 -2.25
CA ASP A 28 6.55 -10.41 -2.53
C ASP A 28 6.14 -11.42 -1.45
N ILE A 29 4.91 -11.94 -1.57
CA ILE A 29 4.36 -12.96 -0.68
C ILE A 29 4.07 -14.20 -1.51
N LYS A 30 4.59 -15.36 -1.08
CA LYS A 30 4.28 -16.66 -1.68
C LYS A 30 2.89 -17.11 -1.25
N ALA A 31 1.86 -16.54 -1.87
CA ALA A 31 0.46 -16.82 -1.56
C ALA A 31 -0.20 -17.74 -2.58
N THR A 32 -1.15 -18.54 -2.11
CA THR A 32 -2.09 -19.28 -2.95
C THR A 32 -3.52 -18.83 -2.66
N ILE A 33 -4.40 -18.96 -3.65
CA ILE A 33 -5.86 -18.81 -3.53
C ILE A 33 -6.47 -20.01 -4.24
N LEU A 34 -7.39 -20.73 -3.60
CA LEU A 34 -7.95 -21.98 -4.12
C LEU A 34 -6.85 -23.00 -4.51
N GLY A 35 -5.77 -23.05 -3.72
CA GLY A 35 -4.62 -23.94 -3.95
C GLY A 35 -3.73 -23.57 -5.14
N ARG A 36 -3.94 -22.42 -5.81
CA ARG A 36 -3.11 -21.95 -6.94
C ARG A 36 -2.29 -20.74 -6.52
N THR A 37 -1.01 -20.72 -6.87
CA THR A 37 -0.12 -19.57 -6.62
C THR A 37 -0.65 -18.32 -7.32
N THR A 38 -0.72 -17.21 -6.59
CA THR A 38 -1.10 -15.90 -7.15
C THR A 38 0.09 -14.96 -7.20
N ARG A 39 0.16 -14.18 -8.28
CA ARG A 39 1.01 -12.98 -8.41
C ARG A 39 0.17 -11.77 -8.82
N SER A 40 -1.15 -11.88 -8.66
CA SER A 40 -2.09 -10.89 -9.17
C SER A 40 -1.96 -9.57 -8.39
N PRO A 41 -1.99 -8.42 -9.08
CA PRO A 41 -2.11 -7.11 -8.44
C PRO A 41 -3.35 -6.96 -7.56
N LEU A 42 -4.39 -7.77 -7.79
CA LEU A 42 -5.60 -7.82 -6.97
C LEU A 42 -5.37 -8.52 -5.63
N ALA A 43 -4.36 -9.39 -5.56
CA ALA A 43 -4.06 -10.17 -4.36
C ALA A 43 -2.91 -9.57 -3.55
N LEU A 44 -1.88 -9.06 -4.23
CA LEU A 44 -0.62 -8.63 -3.62
C LEU A 44 -0.33 -7.12 -3.71
N PRO A 45 -1.30 -6.20 -3.51
CA PRO A 45 -1.06 -4.78 -3.66
C PRO A 45 -0.25 -4.17 -2.50
N PHE A 46 0.57 -3.18 -2.84
CA PHE A 46 0.81 -1.98 -2.06
C PHE A 46 0.49 -0.82 -3.00
N ALA A 47 -0.69 -0.23 -2.85
CA ALA A 47 -1.26 0.74 -3.76
C ALA A 47 -1.53 2.06 -3.03
N LEU A 48 -1.29 3.17 -3.72
CA LEU A 48 -1.62 4.52 -3.26
C LEU A 48 -2.42 5.23 -4.36
N SER A 49 -3.41 6.00 -3.95
CA SER A 49 -4.20 6.85 -4.85
C SER A 49 -4.22 8.29 -4.37
N PHE A 50 -4.35 9.21 -5.33
CA PHE A 50 -4.21 10.63 -5.12
C PHE A 50 -5.26 11.38 -5.94
N GLU A 51 -6.18 12.05 -5.25
CA GLU A 51 -7.27 12.82 -5.86
C GLU A 51 -7.22 14.28 -5.41
N GLY A 52 -7.07 15.20 -6.36
CA GLY A 52 -6.89 16.63 -6.09
C GLY A 52 -5.44 17.12 -6.26
N ILE A 53 -5.18 18.37 -5.90
CA ILE A 53 -3.92 19.07 -6.22
C ILE A 53 -3.30 19.68 -4.96
N GLY A 54 -1.99 19.46 -4.79
CA GLY A 54 -1.18 20.17 -3.80
C GLY A 54 -1.42 19.70 -2.37
N ALA A 55 -1.62 20.63 -1.44
CA ALA A 55 -1.78 20.33 -0.01
C ALA A 55 -3.19 19.87 0.39
N ASN A 56 -4.15 19.90 -0.54
CA ASN A 56 -5.54 19.50 -0.30
C ASN A 56 -5.90 18.22 -1.08
N THR A 57 -4.91 17.39 -1.41
CA THR A 57 -5.13 16.11 -2.09
C THR A 57 -5.65 15.09 -1.09
N LEU A 58 -6.74 14.41 -1.44
CA LEU A 58 -7.19 13.20 -0.75
C LEU A 58 -6.26 12.05 -1.15
N ASN A 59 -5.58 11.46 -0.16
CA ASN A 59 -4.65 10.37 -0.38
C ASN A 59 -5.16 9.13 0.33
N LEU A 60 -5.25 8.02 -0.40
CA LEU A 60 -5.68 6.72 0.13
C LEU A 60 -4.60 5.69 -0.14
N GLY A 61 -4.42 4.76 0.79
CA GLY A 61 -3.49 3.65 0.67
C GLY A 61 -4.13 2.33 1.04
N GLU A 62 -3.74 1.29 0.30
CA GLU A 62 -4.10 -0.10 0.55
C GLU A 62 -2.84 -0.96 0.46
N SER A 63 -2.69 -1.94 1.37
CA SER A 63 -1.74 -3.01 1.14
C SER A 63 -2.22 -4.33 1.70
N VAL A 64 -1.86 -5.42 1.01
CA VAL A 64 -1.87 -6.75 1.62
C VAL A 64 -0.79 -6.85 2.69
N VAL A 65 -1.17 -7.42 3.82
CA VAL A 65 -0.33 -7.68 4.99
C VAL A 65 -0.57 -9.09 5.48
N LEU A 66 0.48 -9.69 6.05
CA LEU A 66 0.35 -10.91 6.85
C LEU A 66 -0.17 -10.57 8.25
N GLN A 67 -0.73 -11.54 8.96
CA GLN A 67 -1.28 -11.31 10.30
C GLN A 67 -0.24 -10.75 11.27
N GLU A 68 1.01 -11.23 11.23
CA GLU A 68 2.09 -10.69 12.05
C GLU A 68 2.51 -9.25 11.68
N GLU A 69 2.23 -8.79 10.46
CA GLU A 69 2.59 -7.46 9.96
C GLU A 69 1.58 -6.37 10.36
N ILE A 70 0.38 -6.75 10.82
CA ILE A 70 -0.71 -5.81 11.13
C ILE A 70 -0.28 -4.76 12.15
N ASN A 71 0.11 -5.17 13.36
CA ASN A 71 0.42 -4.23 14.43
C ASN A 71 1.69 -3.39 14.15
N PRO A 72 2.79 -3.97 13.63
CA PRO A 72 3.95 -3.19 13.20
C PRO A 72 3.58 -2.12 12.16
N PHE A 73 2.85 -2.48 11.10
CA PHE A 73 2.54 -1.55 10.03
C PHE A 73 1.58 -0.45 10.49
N LEU A 74 0.52 -0.80 11.22
CA LEU A 74 -0.40 0.15 11.82
C LEU A 74 0.32 1.15 12.73
N THR A 75 1.26 0.67 13.55
CA THR A 75 2.05 1.51 14.45
C THR A 75 2.90 2.50 13.67
N GLU A 76 3.60 2.04 12.64
CA GLU A 76 4.48 2.89 11.82
C GLU A 76 3.72 3.91 10.97
N LEU A 77 2.52 3.58 10.48
CA LEU A 77 1.62 4.52 9.82
C LEU A 77 1.19 5.64 10.78
N ARG A 78 0.72 5.27 12.00
CA ARG A 78 0.28 6.24 13.00
C ARG A 78 1.40 7.16 13.48
N LYS A 79 2.62 6.64 13.67
CA LYS A 79 3.81 7.46 14.00
C LYS A 79 4.09 8.55 12.97
N ARG A 80 3.65 8.35 11.72
CA ARG A 80 3.84 9.29 10.60
C ARG A 80 2.59 10.16 10.34
N GLY A 81 1.63 10.15 11.26
CA GLY A 81 0.41 10.97 11.17
C GLY A 81 -0.59 10.49 10.13
N LEU A 82 -0.54 9.22 9.72
CA LEU A 82 -1.50 8.63 8.80
C LEU A 82 -2.63 7.94 9.57
N THR A 83 -3.87 8.16 9.15
CA THR A 83 -5.05 7.58 9.78
C THR A 83 -5.30 6.19 9.21
N VAL A 84 -5.22 5.15 10.05
CA VAL A 84 -5.59 3.78 9.65
C VAL A 84 -7.09 3.59 9.89
N THR A 85 -7.83 3.23 8.84
CA THR A 85 -9.30 3.21 8.86
C THR A 85 -9.90 1.81 8.85
N ALA A 86 -9.21 0.83 8.25
CA ALA A 86 -9.71 -0.54 8.19
C ALA A 86 -8.60 -1.60 8.17
N VAL A 87 -8.92 -2.76 8.74
CA VAL A 87 -8.19 -4.02 8.58
C VAL A 87 -9.21 -5.13 8.30
N HIS A 88 -9.06 -5.85 7.20
CA HIS A 88 -10.05 -6.84 6.73
C HIS A 88 -9.42 -7.85 5.77
N ASN A 89 -10.19 -8.75 5.16
CA ASN A 89 -9.69 -9.74 4.20
C ASN A 89 -10.49 -9.69 2.88
N HIS A 90 -9.82 -9.89 1.74
CA HIS A 90 -10.48 -9.99 0.43
C HIS A 90 -10.82 -11.43 0.03
N TRP A 91 -9.95 -12.37 0.35
CA TRP A 91 -10.00 -13.73 -0.19
C TRP A 91 -10.47 -14.77 0.83
N LEU A 92 -11.12 -15.81 0.32
CA LEU A 92 -11.35 -17.07 1.03
C LEU A 92 -10.37 -18.12 0.48
N PHE A 93 -10.04 -19.12 1.30
CA PHE A 93 -9.15 -20.24 0.93
C PHE A 93 -7.77 -19.79 0.44
N ASP A 94 -7.28 -18.70 1.01
CA ASP A 94 -5.94 -18.19 0.82
C ASP A 94 -4.93 -18.86 1.78
N ASN A 95 -3.68 -19.00 1.35
CA ASN A 95 -2.61 -19.47 2.20
C ASN A 95 -1.26 -18.82 1.80
N PRO A 96 -0.53 -18.15 2.72
CA PRO A 96 -0.93 -17.84 4.09
C PRO A 96 -2.17 -16.94 4.12
N ARG A 97 -2.74 -16.72 5.31
CA ARG A 97 -3.87 -15.81 5.47
C ARG A 97 -3.46 -14.38 5.10
N LEU A 98 -4.06 -13.86 4.04
CA LEU A 98 -3.89 -12.50 3.56
C LEU A 98 -4.92 -11.59 4.23
N MET A 99 -4.41 -10.51 4.83
CA MET A 99 -5.19 -9.42 5.38
C MET A 99 -4.88 -8.15 4.59
N TYR A 100 -5.74 -7.14 4.68
CA TYR A 100 -5.63 -5.89 3.94
C TYR A 100 -5.82 -4.74 4.91
N MET A 101 -4.98 -3.72 4.78
CA MET A 101 -5.04 -2.52 5.60
C MET A 101 -5.28 -1.31 4.73
N HIS A 102 -6.16 -0.42 5.19
CA HIS A 102 -6.48 0.86 4.57
C HIS A 102 -6.04 2.01 5.46
N TRP A 103 -5.47 3.05 4.85
CA TRP A 103 -5.10 4.29 5.53
C TRP A 103 -5.26 5.50 4.62
N GLU A 104 -5.38 6.67 5.23
CA GLU A 104 -5.68 7.91 4.51
C GLU A 104 -5.09 9.16 5.18
N ASN A 105 -5.03 10.23 4.40
CA ASN A 105 -5.03 11.60 4.90
C ASN A 105 -5.51 12.59 3.81
N VAL A 106 -5.72 13.84 4.21
CA VAL A 106 -5.70 14.97 3.28
C VAL A 106 -4.38 15.69 3.46
N GLY A 107 -3.63 15.91 2.38
CA GLY A 107 -2.31 16.53 2.50
C GLY A 107 -1.46 16.42 1.25
N ASN A 108 -0.17 16.72 1.40
CA ASN A 108 0.79 16.66 0.32
C ASN A 108 0.98 15.19 -0.17
N PRO A 109 0.70 14.90 -1.45
CA PRO A 109 0.76 13.55 -2.01
C PRO A 109 2.16 12.94 -2.02
N THR A 110 3.21 13.75 -2.25
CA THR A 110 4.60 13.29 -2.16
C THR A 110 4.95 12.87 -0.73
N GLN A 111 4.52 13.63 0.28
CA GLN A 111 4.74 13.29 1.67
C GLN A 111 3.95 12.03 2.07
N PHE A 112 2.70 11.90 1.61
CA PHE A 112 1.89 10.71 1.82
C PHE A 112 2.58 9.45 1.25
N ALA A 113 3.07 9.53 0.01
CA ALA A 113 3.76 8.40 -0.63
C ALA A 113 5.03 7.99 0.14
N LYS A 114 5.85 8.98 0.54
CA LYS A 114 7.06 8.72 1.35
C LYS A 114 6.71 8.10 2.70
N ASN A 115 5.80 8.71 3.45
CA ASN A 115 5.41 8.23 4.78
C ASN A 115 4.82 6.82 4.72
N SER A 116 3.97 6.55 3.73
CA SER A 116 3.36 5.22 3.54
C SER A 116 4.41 4.16 3.25
N PHE A 117 5.36 4.45 2.36
CA PHE A 117 6.40 3.50 1.99
C PHE A 117 7.45 3.31 3.10
N ASP A 118 7.84 4.39 3.78
CA ASP A 118 8.74 4.33 4.94
C ASP A 118 8.12 3.52 6.08
N ALA A 119 6.81 3.64 6.31
CA ALA A 119 6.10 2.80 7.28
C ALA A 119 6.14 1.33 6.87
N ALA A 120 5.91 1.01 5.60
CA ALA A 120 5.96 -0.36 5.09
C ALA A 120 7.36 -0.97 5.25
N VAL A 121 8.42 -0.22 4.90
CA VAL A 121 9.81 -0.66 5.07
C VAL A 121 10.15 -0.85 6.56
N ALA A 122 9.76 0.08 7.43
CA ALA A 122 10.01 -0.02 8.87
C ALA A 122 9.27 -1.20 9.52
N ALA A 123 8.08 -1.52 9.04
CA ALA A 123 7.29 -2.67 9.47
C ALA A 123 7.71 -4.00 8.80
N GLY A 124 8.74 -3.99 7.96
CA GLY A 124 9.30 -5.20 7.36
C GLY A 124 8.55 -5.73 6.13
N LEU A 125 7.56 -4.99 5.61
CA LEU A 125 6.85 -5.37 4.40
C LEU A 125 7.86 -5.52 3.26
N PHE A 126 8.61 -4.46 2.95
CA PHE A 126 9.63 -4.51 1.91
C PHE A 126 11.00 -4.76 2.53
N LYS A 127 11.66 -5.86 2.10
CA LYS A 127 13.05 -6.11 2.48
C LYS A 127 13.92 -4.96 1.98
N LYS A 128 14.73 -4.37 2.88
CA LYS A 128 15.89 -3.59 2.45
C LYS A 128 16.78 -4.54 1.64
N GLY A 129 17.31 -4.05 0.51
CA GLY A 129 17.99 -4.86 -0.50
C GLY A 129 18.94 -5.89 0.11
N LYS A 130 18.95 -7.09 -0.49
CA LYS A 130 20.13 -7.95 -0.44
C LYS A 130 21.25 -7.29 -1.22
#